data_AF-G4YGZ0-F1
#
_entry.id   AF-G4YGZ0-F1
#
_cell.length_a   1.000
_cell.length_b   1.000
_cell.length_c   1.000
_cell.angle_alpha   90.00
_cell.angle_beta   90.00
_cell.angle_gamma   90.00
#
_symmetry.space_group_name_H-M   'P 1'
#
loop_
_entity.id
_entity.type
_entity.pdbx_description
1 polymer ?
#
loop_
_entity_poly.entity_id
_entity_poly.type
_entity_poly.pdbx_seq_one_letter_code
_entity_poly.pdbx_strand_id
1 'polypeptide(L)'
;MDRFHLLNPAIVFDEGVVQQYVSVEIVDDDAFEYVPDKITLQFSILDGGALNGEHTTCTLTAADDGDVSLPKQCTNLRKTSVTGGALGLQWTAPLDHGGLKEILDYSVSVTTGNQLVKTQISLTETTVVYGLTQSTTYQIAVQARNSRWTGVASPSLLVATLAATPPTAPMNIHVTSASSSMVTLSWDAPLDDGGSPIVSYTV
;
A
#
# COMPACT_ATOMS: atom_id res chain seq x y z
N MET A 1 -6.46 19.33 -9.77
CA MET A 1 -7.61 20.20 -10.11
C MET A 1 -8.03 19.70 -11.44
N ASP A 2 -8.96 18.78 -11.37
CA ASP A 2 -9.07 17.72 -12.36
C ASP A 2 -9.76 18.29 -13.58
N ARG A 3 -9.29 17.89 -14.76
CA ARG A 3 -9.78 18.43 -16.03
C ARG A 3 -10.53 17.33 -16.75
N PHE A 4 -11.82 17.26 -16.45
CA PHE A 4 -12.72 16.39 -17.20
C PHE A 4 -12.83 16.88 -18.64
N HIS A 5 -12.45 16.03 -19.58
CA HIS A 5 -12.62 16.29 -21.00
C HIS A 5 -14.03 15.90 -21.44
N LEU A 6 -14.84 16.89 -21.80
CA LEU A 6 -16.12 16.67 -22.46
C LEU A 6 -15.86 16.45 -23.96
N LEU A 7 -16.10 15.23 -24.45
CA LEU A 7 -16.15 14.98 -25.89
C LEU A 7 -17.49 15.51 -26.42
N ASN A 8 -17.51 16.80 -26.80
CA ASN A 8 -18.64 17.54 -27.37
C ASN A 8 -19.78 16.69 -27.96
N PRO A 9 -20.89 16.48 -27.25
CA PRO A 9 -22.15 16.22 -27.89
C PRO A 9 -22.92 17.55 -27.93
N ALA A 10 -22.96 18.19 -29.10
CA ALA A 10 -23.94 19.24 -29.31
C ALA A 10 -25.33 18.62 -29.13
N ILE A 11 -26.12 19.11 -28.17
CA ILE A 11 -27.51 18.69 -27.97
C ILE A 11 -28.38 19.62 -28.80
N VAL A 12 -29.04 19.08 -29.82
CA VAL A 12 -29.96 19.82 -30.69
C VAL A 12 -31.37 19.33 -30.41
N PHE A 13 -32.22 20.24 -29.92
CA PHE A 13 -33.64 19.97 -29.71
C PHE A 13 -34.40 20.27 -31.00
N ASP A 14 -35.09 19.28 -31.55
CA ASP A 14 -36.05 19.49 -32.63
C ASP A 14 -37.34 20.13 -32.09
N GLU A 15 -38.02 20.93 -32.92
CA GLU A 15 -39.32 21.52 -32.55
C GLU A 15 -40.32 20.45 -32.10
N GLY A 16 -40.93 20.65 -30.94
CA GLY A 16 -41.91 19.73 -30.37
C GLY A 16 -41.34 18.59 -29.53
N VAL A 17 -40.01 18.46 -29.42
CA VAL A 17 -39.36 17.48 -28.54
C VAL A 17 -39.28 18.04 -27.11
N VAL A 18 -39.97 17.39 -26.18
CA VAL A 18 -40.03 17.79 -24.76
C VAL A 18 -38.96 17.13 -23.89
N GLN A 19 -38.30 16.06 -24.37
CA GLN A 19 -37.21 15.36 -23.65
C GLN A 19 -36.22 14.75 -24.65
N GLN A 20 -34.92 14.95 -24.42
CA GLN A 20 -33.82 14.29 -25.14
C GLN A 20 -32.74 13.87 -24.14
N TYR A 21 -32.12 12.71 -24.38
CA TYR A 21 -31.06 12.18 -23.52
C TYR A 21 -29.72 12.27 -24.25
N VAL A 22 -28.67 12.66 -23.53
CA VAL A 22 -27.29 12.59 -24.03
C VAL A 22 -26.48 11.72 -23.08
N SER A 23 -25.62 10.89 -23.65
CA SER A 23 -24.61 10.15 -22.90
C SER A 23 -23.30 10.91 -23.00
N VAL A 24 -22.77 11.34 -21.86
CA VAL A 24 -21.43 11.94 -21.77
C VAL A 24 -20.49 10.88 -21.21
N GLU A 25 -19.44 10.57 -21.96
CA GLU A 25 -18.35 9.73 -21.48
C GLU A 25 -17.37 10.63 -20.72
N ILE A 26 -17.16 10.32 -19.44
CA ILE A 26 -16.17 10.99 -18.61
C ILE A 26 -14.92 10.13 -18.69
N VAL A 27 -13.90 10.64 -19.38
CA VAL A 27 -12.59 10.02 -19.46
C VAL A 27 -11.71 10.69 -18.42
N ASP A 28 -11.30 9.91 -17.43
CA ASP A 28 -10.29 10.30 -16.46
C ASP A 28 -8.93 10.43 -17.17
N ASP A 29 -8.28 11.59 -17.03
CA ASP A 29 -7.03 11.93 -17.73
C ASP A 29 -5.78 11.51 -16.95
N ASP A 30 -5.92 11.12 -15.68
CA ASP A 30 -4.83 10.60 -14.88
C ASP A 30 -5.05 9.12 -14.56
N ALA A 31 -4.05 8.31 -14.85
CA ALA A 31 -4.16 6.85 -14.86
C ALA A 31 -4.51 6.19 -13.51
N PHE A 32 -4.60 6.95 -12.40
CA PHE A 32 -4.56 6.42 -11.04
C PHE A 32 -5.38 7.16 -9.97
N GLU A 33 -6.54 7.74 -10.30
CA GLU A 33 -7.53 8.09 -9.28
C GLU A 33 -8.87 7.37 -9.51
N TYR A 34 -9.65 7.29 -8.45
CA TYR A 34 -10.90 6.55 -8.42
C TYR A 34 -11.90 7.22 -9.36
N VAL A 35 -12.38 6.48 -10.36
CA VAL A 35 -13.61 6.86 -11.06
C VAL A 35 -14.74 6.70 -10.03
N PRO A 36 -15.50 7.75 -9.69
CA PRO A 36 -16.56 7.64 -8.70
C PRO A 36 -17.51 6.49 -9.05
N ASP A 37 -17.85 5.61 -8.09
CA ASP A 37 -18.86 4.56 -8.30
C ASP A 37 -20.21 5.16 -8.76
N LYS A 38 -20.45 6.43 -8.45
CA LYS A 38 -21.55 7.25 -8.96
C LYS A 38 -21.12 8.69 -9.16
N ILE A 39 -21.29 9.21 -10.37
CA ILE A 39 -21.20 10.64 -10.65
C ILE A 39 -22.62 11.21 -10.59
N THR A 40 -22.86 12.17 -9.69
CA THR A 40 -24.13 12.89 -9.65
C THR A 40 -24.05 14.09 -10.59
N LEU A 41 -24.80 14.04 -11.69
CA LEU A 41 -24.91 15.14 -12.64
C LEU A 41 -26.04 16.07 -12.19
N GLN A 42 -25.71 17.30 -11.76
CA GLN A 42 -26.70 18.31 -11.40
C GLN A 42 -26.92 19.28 -12.56
N PHE A 43 -28.18 19.40 -12.98
CA PHE A 43 -28.60 20.39 -13.97
C PHE A 43 -29.18 21.61 -13.26
N SER A 44 -28.75 22.80 -13.65
CA SER A 44 -29.45 24.03 -13.28
C SER A 44 -29.63 24.89 -14.51
N ILE A 45 -30.87 25.29 -14.77
CA ILE A 45 -31.22 26.28 -15.77
C ILE A 45 -31.37 27.58 -14.99
N LEU A 46 -30.42 28.50 -15.11
CA LEU A 46 -30.67 29.87 -14.69
C LEU A 46 -31.69 30.45 -15.67
N ASP A 47 -32.74 31.02 -15.11
CA ASP A 47 -33.91 31.58 -15.79
C ASP A 47 -33.62 32.13 -17.20
N GLY A 48 -34.26 31.52 -18.19
CA GLY A 48 -34.23 31.94 -19.57
C GLY A 48 -35.66 31.97 -20.08
N GLY A 49 -36.35 33.08 -19.83
CA GLY A 49 -37.56 33.39 -20.58
C GLY A 49 -37.29 33.24 -22.08
N ALA A 50 -38.18 32.53 -22.78
CA ALA A 50 -38.23 32.32 -24.24
C ALA A 50 -36.89 32.46 -25.00
N LEU A 51 -36.28 31.32 -25.36
CA LEU A 51 -35.05 31.22 -26.17
C LEU A 51 -35.19 32.00 -27.49
N ASN A 52 -34.71 33.24 -27.51
CA ASN A 52 -34.76 34.19 -28.61
C ASN A 52 -33.38 34.37 -29.27
N GLY A 53 -32.65 33.25 -29.43
CA GLY A 53 -31.40 33.23 -30.19
C GLY A 53 -30.13 33.57 -29.39
N GLU A 54 -30.20 33.72 -28.07
CA GLU A 54 -29.00 33.81 -27.24
C GLU A 54 -28.53 32.42 -26.76
N HIS A 55 -27.23 32.17 -26.92
CA HIS A 55 -26.57 30.94 -26.52
C HIS A 55 -26.72 30.72 -25.00
N THR A 56 -27.53 29.75 -24.57
CA THR A 56 -27.57 29.33 -23.17
C THR A 56 -26.39 28.40 -22.89
N THR A 57 -25.52 28.78 -21.96
CA THR A 57 -24.43 27.90 -21.50
C THR A 57 -24.94 27.06 -20.32
N CYS A 58 -24.81 25.74 -20.42
CA CYS A 58 -25.07 24.82 -19.31
C CYS A 58 -23.73 24.35 -18.75
N THR A 59 -23.50 24.55 -17.45
CA THR A 59 -22.28 24.07 -16.78
C THR A 59 -22.54 22.70 -16.18
N LEU A 60 -21.73 21.72 -16.57
CA LEU A 60 -21.68 20.42 -15.92
C LEU A 60 -20.58 20.42 -14.85
N THR A 61 -20.94 20.10 -13.62
CA THR A 61 -19.98 19.91 -12.53
C THR A 61 -20.07 18.46 -12.05
N ALA A 62 -18.95 17.73 -12.14
CA ALA A 62 -18.76 16.47 -11.41
C ALA A 62 -18.04 16.81 -10.10
N ALA A 63 -18.53 16.27 -8.98
CA ALA A 63 -17.87 16.37 -7.68
C ALA A 63 -17.65 14.96 -7.16
N ASP A 64 -16.42 14.67 -6.75
CA ASP A 64 -16.09 13.51 -5.93
C ASP A 64 -16.87 13.62 -4.60
N ASP A 65 -17.53 12.54 -4.20
CA ASP A 65 -18.31 12.50 -2.95
C ASP A 65 -17.41 12.34 -1.70
N GLY A 66 -16.10 12.18 -1.92
CA GLY A 66 -15.09 12.09 -0.87
C GLY A 66 -15.04 10.73 -0.20
N ASP A 67 -15.65 9.72 -0.83
CA ASP A 67 -15.58 8.35 -0.36
C ASP A 67 -14.16 7.80 -0.50
N VAL A 68 -13.78 7.00 0.49
CA VAL A 68 -12.48 6.33 0.49
C VAL A 68 -12.67 4.84 0.58
N SER A 69 -11.73 4.12 0.00
CA SER A 69 -11.69 2.67 0.06
C SER A 69 -10.41 2.20 0.73
N LEU A 70 -10.33 0.87 0.86
CA LEU A 70 -9.11 0.22 1.30
C LEU A 70 -8.07 0.24 0.17
N PRO A 71 -6.76 0.33 0.48
CA PRO A 71 -5.72 0.23 -0.54
C PRO A 71 -5.83 -1.06 -1.34
N LYS A 72 -5.55 -1.00 -2.65
CA LYS A 72 -5.40 -2.21 -3.46
C LYS A 72 -4.20 -3.04 -2.98
N GLN A 73 -4.04 -4.23 -3.57
CA GLN A 73 -2.92 -5.11 -3.21
C GLN A 73 -1.56 -4.54 -3.63
N CYS A 74 -0.54 -4.77 -2.80
CA CYS A 74 0.85 -4.57 -3.19
C CYS A 74 1.23 -5.55 -4.31
N THR A 75 2.19 -5.16 -5.16
CA THR A 75 2.66 -5.99 -6.28
C THR A 75 4.15 -6.29 -6.18
N ASN A 76 4.68 -7.17 -7.05
CA ASN A 76 6.11 -7.50 -7.14
C ASN A 76 6.78 -7.92 -5.82
N LEU A 77 6.01 -8.54 -4.90
CA LEU A 77 6.56 -9.10 -3.67
C LEU A 77 7.60 -10.17 -4.00
N ARG A 78 8.83 -9.94 -3.56
CA ARG A 78 9.98 -10.82 -3.80
C ARG A 78 10.92 -10.85 -2.61
N LYS A 79 11.68 -11.93 -2.51
CA LYS A 79 12.80 -12.04 -1.58
C LYS A 79 14.04 -11.32 -2.14
N THR A 80 14.77 -10.62 -1.28
CA THR A 80 16.04 -9.94 -1.59
C THR A 80 17.23 -10.58 -0.91
N SER A 81 17.04 -11.20 0.25
CA SER A 81 18.05 -11.99 0.96
C SER A 81 17.39 -13.14 1.73
N VAL A 82 18.16 -14.21 1.97
CA VAL A 82 17.72 -15.39 2.72
C VAL A 82 18.90 -15.88 3.55
N THR A 83 18.69 -16.02 4.86
CA THR A 83 19.62 -16.71 5.78
C THR A 83 18.90 -17.90 6.42
N GLY A 84 19.51 -18.56 7.41
CA GLY A 84 18.80 -19.54 8.22
C GLY A 84 17.74 -18.91 9.13
N GLY A 85 17.96 -17.66 9.57
CA GLY A 85 17.12 -16.98 10.56
C GLY A 85 16.38 -15.74 10.08
N ALA A 86 16.60 -15.32 8.83
CA ALA A 86 16.04 -14.08 8.31
C ALA A 86 15.67 -14.12 6.82
N LEU A 87 14.69 -13.29 6.46
CA LEU A 87 14.25 -13.06 5.09
C LEU A 87 14.19 -11.57 4.78
N GLY A 88 14.99 -11.13 3.81
CA GLY A 88 14.84 -9.81 3.20
C GLY A 88 13.74 -9.83 2.14
N LEU A 89 12.87 -8.84 2.16
CA LEU A 89 11.69 -8.73 1.31
C LEU A 89 11.60 -7.34 0.69
N GLN A 90 11.11 -7.28 -0.55
CA GLN A 90 10.81 -6.05 -1.26
C GLN A 90 9.53 -6.22 -2.08
N TRP A 91 8.74 -5.17 -2.19
CA TRP A 91 7.53 -5.11 -3.00
C TRP A 91 7.41 -3.77 -3.73
N THR A 92 6.29 -3.57 -4.41
CA THR A 92 5.86 -2.31 -4.98
C THR A 92 4.55 -1.93 -4.29
N ALA A 93 4.43 -0.65 -3.93
CA ALA A 93 3.21 -0.08 -3.34
C ALA A 93 1.97 -0.43 -4.19
N PRO A 94 0.76 -0.44 -3.59
CA PRO A 94 -0.46 -0.55 -4.36
C PRO A 94 -0.53 0.55 -5.41
N LEU A 95 -1.11 0.21 -6.56
CA LEU A 95 -1.35 1.19 -7.61
C LEU A 95 -2.40 2.24 -7.20
N ASP A 96 -3.26 1.88 -6.26
CA ASP A 96 -4.35 2.70 -5.74
C ASP A 96 -4.39 2.56 -4.22
N HIS A 97 -4.30 3.69 -3.55
CA HIS A 97 -4.20 3.81 -2.09
C HIS A 97 -5.58 3.94 -1.41
N GLY A 98 -6.67 3.75 -2.16
CA GLY A 98 -8.04 3.87 -1.69
C GLY A 98 -8.53 5.32 -1.65
N GLY A 99 -8.12 6.14 -2.63
CA GLY A 99 -8.48 7.56 -2.72
C GLY A 99 -7.73 8.47 -1.73
N LEU A 100 -6.73 7.96 -1.00
CA LEU A 100 -5.90 8.74 -0.08
C LEU A 100 -4.49 8.89 -0.63
N LYS A 101 -3.89 10.07 -0.44
CA LYS A 101 -2.58 10.40 -0.99
C LYS A 101 -1.45 9.48 -0.54
N GLU A 102 -1.52 8.96 0.69
CA GLU A 102 -0.38 8.29 1.33
C GLU A 102 -0.75 6.90 1.89
N ILE A 103 0.15 5.95 1.64
CA ILE A 103 0.28 4.74 2.46
C ILE A 103 1.13 5.09 3.67
N LEU A 104 0.63 4.78 4.87
CA LEU A 104 1.32 5.09 6.12
C LEU A 104 2.35 4.01 6.49
N ASP A 105 1.98 2.75 6.29
CA ASP A 105 2.87 1.61 6.50
C ASP A 105 2.39 0.37 5.74
N TYR A 106 3.20 -0.68 5.85
CA TYR A 106 2.94 -2.00 5.31
C TYR A 106 3.00 -3.02 6.43
N SER A 107 2.04 -3.94 6.43
CA SER A 107 2.00 -5.11 7.31
C SER A 107 2.37 -6.36 6.51
N VAL A 108 3.45 -7.02 6.91
CA VAL A 108 3.93 -8.28 6.34
C VAL A 108 3.51 -9.41 7.26
N SER A 109 2.65 -10.30 6.76
CA SER A 109 2.27 -11.52 7.46
C SER A 109 3.19 -12.67 7.04
N VAL A 110 3.67 -13.43 8.02
CA VAL A 110 4.52 -14.60 7.82
C VAL A 110 3.84 -15.78 8.47
N THR A 111 3.46 -16.77 7.67
CA THR A 111 2.75 -17.97 8.12
C THR A 111 3.51 -19.24 7.75
N THR A 112 3.25 -20.31 8.49
CA THR A 112 3.68 -21.67 8.14
C THR A 112 2.42 -22.54 8.06
N GLY A 113 2.07 -22.96 6.85
CA GLY A 113 0.73 -23.48 6.58
C GLY A 113 -0.34 -22.45 6.96
N ASN A 114 -1.25 -22.82 7.85
CA ASN A 114 -2.35 -21.95 8.30
C ASN A 114 -2.06 -21.19 9.59
N GLN A 115 -0.86 -21.32 10.17
CA GLN A 115 -0.50 -20.66 11.42
C GLN A 115 0.27 -19.38 11.17
N LEU A 116 -0.19 -18.26 11.73
CA LEU A 116 0.56 -17.02 11.78
C LEU A 116 1.76 -17.18 12.71
N VAL A 117 2.95 -16.98 12.17
CA VAL A 117 4.21 -17.04 12.91
C VAL A 117 4.60 -15.64 13.37
N LYS A 118 4.51 -14.65 12.48
CA LYS A 118 4.92 -13.28 12.77
C LYS A 118 4.19 -12.27 11.89
N THR A 119 4.00 -11.07 12.44
CA THR A 119 3.62 -9.87 11.69
C THR A 119 4.72 -8.84 11.82
N GLN A 120 5.19 -8.30 10.69
CA GLN A 120 6.23 -7.27 10.65
C GLN A 120 5.65 -6.00 10.02
N ILE A 121 5.81 -4.86 10.69
CA ILE A 121 5.45 -3.56 10.13
C ILE A 121 6.68 -2.94 9.46
N SER A 122 6.49 -2.31 8.31
CA SER A 122 7.51 -1.52 7.62
C SER A 122 6.93 -0.20 7.12
N LEU A 123 7.71 0.87 7.21
CA LEU A 123 7.34 2.20 6.69
C LEU A 123 7.75 2.38 5.22
N THR A 124 8.41 1.39 4.63
CA THR A 124 8.93 1.44 3.25
C THR A 124 8.60 0.13 2.54
N GLU A 125 8.79 0.08 1.21
CA GLU A 125 8.49 -1.09 0.38
C GLU A 125 9.52 -2.24 0.52
N THR A 126 10.27 -2.25 1.62
CA THR A 126 11.27 -3.26 1.94
C THR A 126 11.28 -3.53 3.44
N THR A 127 11.63 -4.76 3.83
CA THR A 127 11.89 -5.12 5.23
C THR A 127 12.78 -6.35 5.34
N VAL A 128 13.36 -6.56 6.51
CA VAL A 128 13.96 -7.84 6.88
C VAL A 128 13.18 -8.43 8.04
N VAL A 129 12.72 -9.67 7.89
CA VAL A 129 12.03 -10.42 8.94
C VAL A 129 13.06 -11.35 9.59
N TYR A 130 13.40 -11.07 10.84
CA TYR A 130 14.32 -11.87 11.67
C TYR A 130 13.60 -12.86 12.60
N GLY A 131 14.36 -13.79 13.20
CA GLY A 131 13.86 -14.75 14.18
C GLY A 131 13.03 -15.86 13.56
N LEU A 132 13.38 -16.25 12.34
CA LEU A 132 12.78 -17.37 11.63
C LEU A 132 13.56 -18.65 11.94
N THR A 133 12.92 -19.80 11.76
CA THR A 133 13.54 -21.10 11.96
C THR A 133 14.24 -21.53 10.68
N GLN A 134 15.44 -22.10 10.80
CA GLN A 134 16.17 -22.69 9.67
C GLN A 134 15.37 -23.79 8.95
N SER A 135 15.67 -24.00 7.67
CA SER A 135 15.09 -25.06 6.81
C SER A 135 13.55 -25.11 6.84
N THR A 136 12.90 -23.96 7.01
CA THR A 136 11.45 -23.85 7.16
C THR A 136 10.86 -23.04 6.02
N THR A 137 9.79 -23.57 5.40
CA THR A 137 9.05 -22.86 4.36
C THR A 137 7.99 -21.96 4.99
N TYR A 138 8.09 -20.67 4.67
CA TYR A 138 7.13 -19.64 5.06
C TYR A 138 6.32 -19.17 3.86
N GLN A 139 5.06 -18.82 4.13
CA GLN A 139 4.18 -18.11 3.22
C GLN A 139 4.08 -16.66 3.68
N ILE A 140 4.29 -15.73 2.76
CA ILE A 140 4.47 -14.31 3.04
C ILE A 140 3.47 -13.52 2.22
N ALA A 141 2.75 -12.59 2.86
CA ALA A 141 1.91 -11.63 2.15
C ALA A 141 2.08 -10.23 2.74
N VAL A 142 1.82 -9.20 1.93
CA VAL A 142 1.94 -7.80 2.33
C VAL A 142 0.61 -7.08 2.14
N GLN A 143 0.22 -6.29 3.12
CA GLN A 143 -0.92 -5.38 3.06
C GLN A 143 -0.43 -3.96 3.29
N ALA A 144 -0.84 -3.02 2.43
CA ALA A 144 -0.62 -1.60 2.66
C ALA A 144 -1.71 -1.04 3.59
N ARG A 145 -1.37 -0.06 4.41
CA ARG A 145 -2.32 0.60 5.32
C ARG A 145 -2.34 2.09 5.07
N ASN A 146 -3.52 2.65 4.85
CA ASN A 146 -3.73 4.09 4.81
C ASN A 146 -4.26 4.57 6.19
N SER A 147 -4.68 5.83 6.28
CA SER A 147 -5.16 6.40 7.56
C SER A 147 -6.49 5.81 8.05
N ARG A 148 -7.25 5.12 7.20
CA ARG A 148 -8.57 4.56 7.53
C ARG A 148 -8.60 3.04 7.55
N TRP A 149 -7.90 2.38 6.64
CA TRP A 149 -8.05 0.96 6.35
C TRP A 149 -6.74 0.24 6.06
N THR A 150 -6.73 -1.07 6.31
CA THR A 150 -5.73 -2.00 5.80
C THR A 150 -6.23 -2.59 4.49
N GLY A 151 -5.39 -2.54 3.47
CA GLY A 151 -5.68 -2.94 2.11
C GLY A 151 -5.73 -4.44 1.89
N VAL A 152 -5.96 -4.83 0.64
CA VAL A 152 -5.97 -6.24 0.22
C VAL A 152 -4.56 -6.82 0.33
N ALA A 153 -4.45 -8.08 0.77
CA ALA A 153 -3.18 -8.79 0.80
C ALA A 153 -2.66 -9.04 -0.61
N SER A 154 -1.35 -8.90 -0.80
CA SER A 154 -0.67 -9.33 -2.02
C SER A 154 -0.85 -10.84 -2.25
N PRO A 155 -0.63 -11.33 -3.49
CA PRO A 155 -0.43 -12.75 -3.71
C PRO A 155 0.67 -13.26 -2.80
N SER A 156 0.48 -14.46 -2.24
CA SER A 156 1.43 -15.01 -1.29
C SER A 156 2.72 -15.46 -1.97
N LEU A 157 3.85 -15.13 -1.36
CA LEU A 157 5.18 -15.60 -1.73
C LEU A 157 5.61 -16.73 -0.79
N LEU A 158 5.94 -17.89 -1.36
CA LEU A 158 6.52 -19.01 -0.61
C LEU A 158 8.06 -18.92 -0.63
N VAL A 159 8.68 -18.93 0.54
CA VAL A 159 10.14 -18.87 0.69
C VAL A 159 10.60 -19.83 1.79
N ALA A 160 11.58 -20.66 1.47
CA ALA A 160 12.29 -21.46 2.47
C ALA A 160 13.52 -20.71 2.99
N THR A 161 13.71 -20.68 4.31
CA THR A 161 14.98 -20.30 4.93
C THR A 161 16.07 -21.31 4.61
N LEU A 162 17.33 -20.89 4.70
CA LEU A 162 18.47 -21.80 4.53
C LEU A 162 18.60 -22.72 5.75
N ALA A 163 19.51 -23.69 5.66
CA ALA A 163 20.05 -24.34 6.86
C ALA A 163 20.72 -23.30 7.78
N ALA A 164 21.08 -23.72 9.00
CA ALA A 164 21.76 -22.88 9.98
C ALA A 164 22.86 -22.04 9.33
N THR A 165 22.75 -20.72 9.45
CA THR A 165 23.82 -19.81 9.05
C THR A 165 24.55 -19.27 10.28
N PRO A 166 25.79 -18.78 10.16
CA PRO A 166 26.42 -18.08 11.27
C PRO A 166 25.54 -16.90 11.74
N PRO A 167 25.41 -16.67 13.05
CA PRO A 167 24.71 -15.50 13.55
C PRO A 167 25.45 -14.22 13.17
N THR A 168 24.71 -13.12 13.13
CA THR A 168 25.29 -11.77 12.97
C THR A 168 26.01 -11.34 14.25
N ALA A 169 26.71 -10.20 14.21
CA ALA A 169 27.41 -9.69 15.38
C ALA A 169 26.42 -9.26 16.48
N PRO A 170 26.79 -9.37 17.77
CA PRO A 170 26.04 -8.77 18.87
C PRO A 170 25.86 -7.27 18.69
N MET A 171 24.80 -6.73 19.25
CA MET A 171 24.44 -5.32 19.11
C MET A 171 24.71 -4.52 20.37
N ASN A 172 24.75 -3.19 20.22
CA ASN A 172 24.75 -2.23 21.35
C ASN A 172 25.80 -2.55 22.43
N ILE A 173 26.99 -2.98 22.02
CA ILE A 173 28.09 -3.29 22.94
C ILE A 173 28.53 -2.00 23.65
N HIS A 174 28.53 -1.99 24.98
CA HIS A 174 28.96 -0.84 25.77
C HIS A 174 29.56 -1.25 27.11
N VAL A 175 30.39 -0.36 27.66
CA VAL A 175 30.97 -0.50 29.01
C VAL A 175 29.93 -0.05 30.04
N THR A 176 29.63 -0.92 31.00
CA THR A 176 28.72 -0.59 32.11
C THR A 176 29.47 -0.14 33.37
N SER A 177 30.70 -0.62 33.57
CA SER A 177 31.59 -0.12 34.63
C SER A 177 33.06 -0.40 34.30
N ALA A 178 33.95 0.44 34.83
CA ALA A 178 35.38 0.27 34.72
C ALA A 178 36.08 0.64 36.03
N SER A 179 37.13 -0.10 36.36
CA SER A 179 38.09 0.19 37.42
C SER A 179 39.51 0.09 36.85
N SER A 180 40.53 0.29 37.69
CA SER A 180 41.92 0.18 37.27
C SER A 180 42.33 -1.23 36.81
N SER A 181 41.57 -2.27 37.13
CA SER A 181 41.88 -3.67 36.80
C SER A 181 40.70 -4.47 36.22
N MET A 182 39.54 -3.86 36.02
CA MET A 182 38.33 -4.55 35.57
C MET A 182 37.49 -3.67 34.64
N VAL A 183 36.89 -4.30 33.64
CA VAL A 183 35.87 -3.69 32.78
C VAL A 183 34.68 -4.63 32.70
N THR A 184 33.48 -4.09 32.88
CA THR A 184 32.22 -4.81 32.68
C THR A 184 31.58 -4.35 31.38
N LEU A 185 31.20 -5.30 30.54
CA LEU A 185 30.57 -5.07 29.25
C LEU A 185 29.13 -5.58 29.27
N SER A 186 28.27 -4.93 28.50
CA SER A 186 26.92 -5.38 28.18
C SER A 186 26.67 -5.24 26.69
N TRP A 187 25.87 -6.14 26.13
CA TRP A 187 25.50 -6.14 24.72
C TRP A 187 24.16 -6.84 24.53
N ASP A 188 23.52 -6.56 23.40
CA ASP A 188 22.30 -7.22 22.97
C ASP A 188 22.62 -8.40 22.04
N ALA A 189 21.70 -9.36 21.99
CA ALA A 189 21.80 -10.48 21.05
C ALA A 189 21.81 -9.99 19.59
N PRO A 190 22.40 -10.77 18.66
CA PRO A 190 22.30 -10.48 17.23
C PRO A 190 20.84 -10.42 16.76
N LEU A 191 20.55 -9.59 15.75
CA LEU A 191 19.22 -9.56 15.12
C LEU A 191 18.92 -10.86 14.37
N ASP A 192 19.91 -11.38 13.64
CA ASP A 192 19.83 -12.68 12.98
C ASP A 192 20.70 -13.68 13.73
N ASP A 193 20.07 -14.65 14.38
CA ASP A 193 20.72 -15.78 15.05
C ASP A 193 21.10 -16.90 14.07
N GLY A 194 20.77 -16.74 12.78
CA GLY A 194 21.03 -17.73 11.74
C GLY A 194 20.06 -18.91 11.75
N GLY A 195 18.94 -18.80 12.49
CA GLY A 195 17.87 -19.79 12.53
C GLY A 195 18.04 -20.86 13.60
N SER A 196 18.99 -20.65 14.51
CA SER A 196 19.28 -21.51 15.66
C SER A 196 19.65 -20.67 16.88
N PRO A 197 19.26 -21.07 18.11
CA PRO A 197 19.56 -20.31 19.32
C PRO A 197 21.07 -20.09 19.54
N ILE A 198 21.44 -18.89 20.01
CA ILE A 198 22.81 -18.56 20.41
C ILE A 198 23.20 -19.34 21.68
N VAL A 199 24.35 -20.00 21.66
CA VAL A 199 24.83 -20.86 22.77
C VAL A 199 25.88 -20.16 23.65
N SER A 200 26.74 -19.32 23.08
CA SER A 200 27.80 -18.65 23.84
C SER A 200 28.30 -17.39 23.11
N TYR A 201 29.01 -16.53 23.83
CA TYR A 201 29.71 -15.36 23.30
C TYR A 201 31.20 -15.47 23.67
N THR A 202 32.07 -14.95 22.80
CA THR A 202 33.51 -14.80 23.07
C THR A 202 33.83 -13.32 23.24
N VAL A 203 34.52 -12.99 24.33
CA VAL A 203 34.84 -11.61 24.77
C VAL A 203 36.34 -11.47 24.95
#